data_AF-A0A7W4YWH5-F1
#
_entry.id   AF-A0A7W4YWH5-F1
#
_cell.length_a   1.000
_cell.length_b   1.000
_cell.length_c   1.000
_cell.angle_alpha   90.00
_cell.angle_beta   90.00
_cell.angle_gamma   90.00
#
_symmetry.space_group_name_H-M   'P 1'
#
loop_
_entity.id
_entity.type
_entity.pdbx_description
1 polymer ?
#
loop_
_entity_poly.entity_id
_entity_poly.type
_entity_poly.pdbx_seq_one_letter_code
_entity_poly.pdbx_strand_id
1 'polypeptide(L)' 'MTLEVADRLLESLRPTRHLLTRTLADIPIGGPEYRQIDRVVQEIDALAEILIGDVTHYHQKVHSVPTLDTGRGGE' A
#
# COMPACT_ATOMS: atom_id res chain seq x y z
N MET A 1 -5.48 4.10 18.75
CA MET A 1 -5.56 3.24 17.55
C MET A 1 -4.47 2.18 17.68
N THR A 2 -4.78 0.92 17.40
CA THR A 2 -3.80 -0.18 17.51
C THR A 2 -3.12 -0.41 16.17
N LEU A 3 -1.93 -1.03 16.20
CA LEU A 3 -1.17 -1.37 14.99
C LEU A 3 -2.00 -2.26 14.03
N GLU A 4 -2.75 -3.23 14.57
CA GLU A 4 -3.64 -4.09 13.78
C GLU A 4 -4.74 -3.32 13.03
N VAL A 5 -5.25 -2.24 13.62
CA VAL A 5 -6.27 -1.39 12.97
C VAL A 5 -5.63 -0.55 11.87
N ALA A 6 -4.43 -0.03 12.10
CA ALA A 6 -3.65 0.66 11.07
C ALA A 6 -3.34 -0.26 9.88
N ASP A 7 -2.86 -1.48 10.14
CA ASP A 7 -2.54 -2.46 9.09
C ASP A 7 -3.76 -2.85 8.27
N ARG A 8 -4.92 -3.11 8.90
CA ARG A 8 -6.16 -3.44 8.17
C ARG A 8 -6.65 -2.28 7.30
N LEU A 9 -6.57 -1.05 7.81
CA LEU A 9 -6.93 0.14 7.04
C LEU A 9 -6.03 0.27 5.82
N LEU A 10 -4.72 0.13 6.03
CA LEU A 10 -3.73 0.16 4.97
C LEU A 10 -3.93 -0.98 3.96
N GLU A 11 -4.18 -2.21 4.36
CA GLU A 11 -4.51 -3.30 3.42
C GLU A 11 -5.76 -2.97 2.58
N SER A 12 -6.78 -2.33 3.15
CA SER A 12 -7.98 -1.93 2.40
C SER A 12 -7.74 -0.83 1.37
N LEU A 13 -6.75 0.04 1.59
CA LEU A 13 -6.42 1.15 0.69
C LEU A 13 -5.45 0.75 -0.44
N ARG A 14 -4.74 -0.37 -0.27
CA ARG A 14 -3.70 -0.82 -1.21
C ARG A 14 -4.24 -1.02 -2.64
N PRO A 15 -5.39 -1.68 -2.87
CA PRO A 15 -5.95 -1.82 -4.22
C PRO A 15 -6.29 -0.47 -4.86
N THR A 16 -6.85 0.45 -4.07
CA THR A 16 -7.20 1.81 -4.53
C THR A 16 -5.95 2.57 -4.94
N ARG A 17 -4.91 2.55 -4.10
CA ARG A 17 -3.63 3.21 -4.41
C ARG A 17 -3.01 2.64 -5.68
N HIS A 18 -3.03 1.32 -5.85
CA HIS A 18 -2.53 0.66 -7.07
C HIS A 18 -3.31 1.10 -8.31
N LEU A 19 -4.64 1.11 -8.24
CA LEU A 19 -5.49 1.55 -9.35
C LEU A 19 -5.21 3.00 -9.73
N LEU A 20 -5.19 3.91 -8.77
CA LEU A 20 -4.92 5.34 -9.01
C LEU A 20 -3.54 5.56 -9.63
N THR A 21 -2.51 4.87 -9.13
CA THR A 21 -1.16 4.92 -9.69
C THR A 21 -1.15 4.46 -11.14
N ARG A 22 -1.90 3.40 -11.48
CA ARG A 22 -2.01 2.91 -12.85
C ARG A 22 -2.74 3.89 -13.73
N THR A 23 -3.83 4.49 -13.24
CA THR A 23 -4.58 5.53 -13.96
C THR A 23 -3.73 6.75 -14.29
N LEU A 24 -2.78 7.14 -13.43
CA LEU A 24 -1.84 8.24 -13.74
C LEU A 24 -0.99 7.97 -14.99
N ALA A 25 -0.71 6.71 -15.32
CA ALA A 25 0.05 6.35 -16.51
C ALA A 25 -0.72 6.62 -17.82
N ASP A 26 -2.06 6.65 -17.75
CA ASP A 26 -2.93 6.82 -18.90
C ASP A 26 -3.37 8.29 -19.10
N ILE A 27 -3.00 9.20 -18.19
CA ILE A 27 -3.45 10.60 -18.18
C ILE A 27 -2.29 11.55 -18.54
N PRO A 28 -2.55 12.63 -19.32
CA PRO A 28 -1.55 13.65 -19.58
C PRO A 28 -0.97 14.26 -18.30
N ILE A 29 0.36 14.19 -18.17
CA ILE A 29 1.09 14.73 -17.02
C ILE A 29 0.84 16.23 -16.89
N GLY A 30 0.54 16.67 -15.66
CA GLY A 30 0.37 18.08 -15.32
C GLY A 30 -1.02 18.66 -15.62
N GLY A 31 -1.93 17.87 -16.22
CA GLY A 31 -3.35 18.18 -16.33
C GLY A 31 -4.08 18.20 -14.98
N PRO A 32 -5.28 18.80 -14.90
CA PRO A 32 -6.01 18.90 -13.64
C PRO A 32 -6.36 17.51 -13.06
N GLU A 33 -6.75 16.56 -13.91
CA GLU A 33 -7.06 15.17 -13.50
C GLU A 33 -5.83 14.47 -12.95
N TYR A 34 -4.68 14.61 -13.63
CA TYR A 34 -3.40 14.06 -13.17
C TYR A 34 -3.06 14.58 -11.77
N ARG A 35 -3.12 15.91 -11.56
CA ARG A 35 -2.78 16.51 -10.26
C ARG A 35 -3.73 16.08 -9.15
N GLN A 36 -5.01 15.91 -9.45
CA GLN A 36 -5.99 15.47 -8.46
C GLN A 36 -5.73 14.02 -8.05
N ILE A 37 -5.51 13.12 -9.01
CA ILE A 37 -5.24 11.71 -8.74
C ILE A 37 -3.90 11.53 -8.02
N ASP A 38 -2.86 12.24 -8.47
CA ASP A 38 -1.54 12.25 -7.85
C ASP A 38 -1.60 12.70 -6.39
N ARG A 39 -2.38 13.74 -6.10
CA ARG A 39 -2.62 14.20 -4.73
C ARG A 39 -3.28 13.12 -3.87
N VAL A 40 -4.27 12.40 -4.38
CA VAL A 40 -4.92 11.32 -3.61
C VAL A 40 -3.94 10.19 -3.31
N VAL A 41 -3.08 9.82 -4.28
CA VAL A 41 -2.02 8.83 -4.06
C VAL A 41 -1.06 9.28 -2.96
N GLN A 42 -0.63 10.55 -3.00
CA GLN A 42 0.24 11.13 -1.97
C GLN A 42 -0.43 11.19 -0.58
N GLU A 43 -1.72 11.47 -0.50
CA GLU A 43 -2.47 11.48 0.76
C GLU A 43 -2.59 10.07 1.37
N ILE A 44 -2.74 9.02 0.55
CA ILE A 44 -2.69 7.62 1.01
C ILE A 44 -1.28 7.27 1.53
N ASP A 45 -0.24 7.71 0.82
CA ASP A 45 1.15 7.46 1.20
C ASP A 45 1.52 8.19 2.51
N ALA A 46 1.05 9.43 2.68
CA ALA A 46 1.19 10.20 3.93
C ALA A 46 0.40 9.58 5.09
N LEU A 47 -0.77 9.01 4.83
CA LEU A 47 -1.52 8.27 5.84
C LEU A 47 -0.71 7.05 6.32
N ALA A 48 -0.06 6.31 5.42
CA ALA A 48 0.82 5.21 5.81
C ALA A 48 2.00 5.68 6.69
N GLU A 49 2.59 6.85 6.40
CA GLU A 49 3.61 7.47 7.26
C GLU A 49 3.12 7.70 8.68
N ILE A 50 1.94 8.32 8.81
CA ILE A 50 1.36 8.68 10.10
C ILE A 50 1.02 7.43 10.91
N LEU A 51 0.52 6.39 10.24
CA LEU A 51 0.02 5.19 10.88
C LEU A 51 1.13 4.22 11.31
N ILE A 52 2.14 4.01 10.47
CA ILE A 52 3.16 2.97 10.67
C ILE A 52 4.60 3.45 10.47
N GLY A 53 4.82 4.73 10.15
CA GLY A 53 6.15 5.31 9.96
C GLY A 53 6.86 4.88 8.67
N ASP A 54 6.12 4.35 7.67
CA ASP A 54 6.72 3.74 6.47
C ASP A 54 5.97 4.14 5.19
N VAL A 55 6.39 5.26 4.59
CA VAL A 55 5.92 5.75 3.27
C VAL A 55 6.40 4.83 2.14
N THR A 56 7.63 4.35 2.25
CA THR A 56 8.41 3.76 1.15
C THR A 56 8.10 2.30 0.88
N HIS A 57 7.75 1.51 1.89
CA HIS A 57 7.56 0.05 1.72
C HIS A 57 6.13 -0.43 1.95
N TYR A 58 5.18 0.45 2.29
CA TYR A 58 3.77 0.06 2.40
C TYR A 58 3.23 -0.57 1.10
N HIS A 59 3.71 -0.11 -0.06
CA HIS A 59 3.40 -0.68 -1.39
C HIS A 59 4.23 -1.90 -1.77
N GLN A 60 5.34 -2.13 -1.08
CA GLN A 60 6.29 -3.22 -1.37
C GLN A 60 6.07 -4.43 -0.46
N LYS A 61 5.47 -4.28 0.72
CA LYS A 61 5.17 -5.39 1.63
C LYS A 61 3.96 -6.20 1.15
N VAL A 62 4.18 -7.05 0.15
CA VAL A 62 3.58 -8.39 0.21
C VAL A 62 4.27 -9.02 1.42
N HIS A 63 3.59 -9.13 2.56
CA HIS A 63 4.10 -10.01 3.60
C HIS A 63 4.26 -11.39 2.96
N SER A 64 5.49 -11.76 2.63
CA SER A 64 5.89 -13.16 2.58
C SER A 64 5.56 -13.68 3.96
N VAL A 65 4.35 -14.21 4.13
CA VAL A 65 4.00 -15.05 5.25
C VAL A 65 5.12 -16.09 5.28
N PRO A 66 5.93 -16.18 6.34
CA PRO A 66 6.84 -17.29 6.47
C PRO A 66 5.94 -18.51 6.48
N THR A 67 5.95 -19.25 5.38
CA THR A 67 5.33 -20.57 5.37
C THR A 67 6.10 -21.31 6.44
N LEU A 68 5.42 -21.61 7.55
CA LEU A 68 5.97 -22.45 8.60
C LEU A 68 6.29 -23.77 7.92
N ASP A 69 7.57 -23.93 7.58
CA ASP A 69 8.12 -25.19 7.09
C ASP A 69 8.05 -26.15 8.26
N THR A 70 6.88 -26.75 8.41
CA THR A 70 6.65 -27.84 9.35
C THR A 70 7.34 -29.04 8.73
N GLY A 71 8.65 -29.10 8.95
CA GLY A 71 9.49 -30.23 8.61
C GLY A 71 8.89 -31.49 9.21
N ARG A 72 8.21 -32.26 8.36
CA ARG A 72 7.76 -33.61 8.65
C ARG A 72 9.00 -34.51 8.63
N GLY A 73 9.73 -34.51 9.73
CA GLY A 73 10.72 -35.54 10.03
C GLY A 73 9.99 -36.86 10.19
N GLY A 74 10.30 -37.81 9.31
CA GLY A 74 9.81 -39.17 9.41
C GLY A 74 10.54 -39.93 10.51
N GLU A 75 9.78 -40.77 11.20
CA GLU A 75 10.18 -42.09 11.70
C GLU A 75 9.00 -43.04 11.47
#